data_AF-A0A7C5QA52-F1
#
_entry.id   AF-A0A7C5QA52-F1
#
_cell.length_a   1.000
_cell.length_b   1.000
_cell.length_c   1.000
_cell.angle_alpha   90.00
_cell.angle_beta   90.00
_cell.angle_gamma   90.00
#
_symmetry.space_group_name_H-M   'P 1'
#
loop_
_entity.id
_entity.type
_entity.pdbx_description
1 polymer ?
#
loop_
_entity_poly.entity_id
_entity_poly.type
_entity_poly.pdbx_seq_one_letter_code
_entity_poly.pdbx_strand_id
1 'polypeptide(L)'
;MNYLNAVFWDYPQFTNENYLKNIIQESKDDTLYLWILSRFLEYGRVVDTLNYFSIDEISKNITKLKLRPYTQKKWKRMIEVYGKTDRK
;
A
#
# COMPACT_ATOMS: atom_id res chain seq x y z
N MET A 1 11.27 -14.06 6.62
CA MET A 1 9.83 -14.11 6.99
C MET A 1 9.06 -13.42 5.88
N ASN A 2 8.10 -14.10 5.24
CA ASN A 2 7.36 -13.54 4.11
C ASN A 2 6.33 -12.51 4.65
N TYR A 3 6.66 -11.22 4.56
CA TYR A 3 5.80 -10.13 5.05
C TYR A 3 4.45 -10.10 4.32
N LEU A 4 4.37 -10.63 3.10
CA LEU A 4 3.10 -10.77 2.37
C LEU A 4 2.13 -11.69 3.09
N ASN A 5 2.61 -12.69 3.85
CA ASN A 5 1.74 -13.52 4.68
C ASN A 5 1.05 -12.70 5.79
N ALA A 6 1.68 -11.63 6.29
CA ALA A 6 1.05 -10.76 7.28
C ALA A 6 -0.04 -9.88 6.64
N VAL A 7 0.17 -9.46 5.38
CA VAL A 7 -0.77 -8.60 4.63
C VAL A 7 -1.94 -9.40 4.04
N PHE A 8 -1.69 -10.63 3.59
CA PHE A 8 -2.60 -11.49 2.82
C PHE A 8 -2.76 -12.89 3.45
N TRP A 9 -2.85 -12.96 4.78
CA TRP A 9 -3.03 -14.23 5.50
C TRP A 9 -4.28 -15.02 5.07
N ASP A 10 -5.27 -14.33 4.52
CA ASP A 10 -6.56 -14.82 4.00
C ASP A 10 -6.56 -15.03 2.47
N TYR A 11 -5.50 -14.63 1.76
CA TYR A 11 -5.41 -14.76 0.29
C TYR A 11 -4.02 -15.25 -0.16
N PRO A 12 -3.79 -16.57 -0.16
CA PRO A 12 -2.48 -17.16 -0.45
C PRO A 12 -1.90 -16.76 -1.81
N GLN A 13 -2.73 -16.53 -2.83
CA GLN A 13 -2.27 -16.10 -4.15
C GLN A 13 -1.47 -14.79 -4.12
N PHE A 14 -1.83 -13.86 -3.22
CA PHE A 14 -1.14 -12.57 -3.08
C PHE A 14 0.14 -12.65 -2.24
N THR A 15 0.49 -13.83 -1.72
CA THR A 15 1.76 -14.06 -1.02
C THR A 15 2.94 -14.33 -1.96
N ASN A 16 2.67 -14.48 -3.26
CA ASN A 16 3.67 -14.53 -4.31
C ASN A 16 3.97 -13.12 -4.82
N GLU A 17 5.19 -12.65 -4.60
CA GLU A 17 5.61 -11.28 -4.94
C GLU A 17 5.48 -10.97 -6.43
N ASN A 18 5.85 -11.89 -7.31
CA ASN A 18 5.80 -11.67 -8.77
C ASN A 18 4.35 -11.55 -9.25
N TYR A 19 3.49 -12.45 -8.76
CA TYR A 19 2.05 -12.39 -9.05
C TYR A 19 1.42 -11.08 -8.56
N LEU A 20 1.77 -10.68 -7.34
CA LEU A 20 1.26 -9.45 -6.74
C LEU A 20 1.70 -8.20 -7.51
N LYS A 21 2.98 -8.12 -7.92
CA LYS A 21 3.47 -7.00 -8.74
C LYS A 21 2.74 -6.90 -10.06
N ASN A 22 2.52 -8.03 -10.75
CA ASN A 22 1.79 -8.06 -12.01
C ASN A 22 0.35 -7.57 -11.82
N ILE A 23 -0.36 -8.09 -10.81
CA ILE A 23 -1.73 -7.64 -10.54
C ILE A 23 -1.80 -6.17 -10.18
N ILE A 24 -0.88 -5.66 -9.36
CA ILE A 24 -0.87 -4.24 -9.00
C ILE A 24 -0.70 -3.37 -10.25
N GLN A 25 0.12 -3.79 -11.21
CA GLN A 25 0.29 -3.07 -12.47
C GLN A 25 -0.94 -3.15 -13.36
N GLU A 26 -1.53 -4.33 -13.52
CA GLU A 26 -2.72 -4.56 -14.36
C GLU A 26 -3.97 -3.87 -13.81
N SER A 27 -4.08 -3.75 -12.49
CA SER A 27 -5.27 -3.24 -11.80
C SER A 27 -5.20 -1.76 -11.42
N LYS A 28 -4.20 -1.00 -11.87
CA LYS A 28 -3.89 0.38 -11.38
C LYS A 28 -5.09 1.34 -11.29
N ASP A 29 -6.07 1.21 -12.19
CA ASP A 29 -7.26 2.08 -12.23
C ASP A 29 -8.54 1.40 -11.70
N ASP A 30 -8.41 0.21 -11.10
CA ASP A 30 -9.51 -0.61 -10.62
C ASP A 30 -9.62 -0.60 -9.08
N THR A 31 -10.81 -0.94 -8.60
CA THR A 31 -11.15 -1.20 -7.20
C THR A 31 -10.22 -2.23 -6.57
N LEU A 32 -9.72 -3.19 -7.35
CA LEU A 32 -8.75 -4.17 -6.86
C LEU A 32 -7.45 -3.50 -6.40
N TYR A 33 -6.91 -2.53 -7.14
CA TYR A 33 -5.71 -1.80 -6.71
C TYR A 33 -5.94 -1.05 -5.40
N LEU A 34 -7.09 -0.37 -5.26
CA LEU A 34 -7.46 0.31 -4.02
C LEU A 34 -7.60 -0.68 -2.86
N TRP A 35 -8.16 -1.86 -3.10
CA TRP A 35 -8.27 -2.91 -2.10
C TRP A 35 -6.88 -3.42 -1.68
N ILE A 36 -6.01 -3.77 -2.62
CA ILE A 36 -4.63 -4.22 -2.33
C ILE A 36 -3.88 -3.14 -1.55
N LEU A 37 -3.93 -1.89 -2.01
CA LEU A 37 -3.33 -0.76 -1.33
C LEU A 37 -3.85 -0.65 0.11
N SER A 38 -5.15 -0.74 0.33
CA SER A 38 -5.73 -0.68 1.68
C SER A 38 -5.17 -1.77 2.61
N ARG A 39 -4.99 -3.01 2.11
CA ARG A 39 -4.41 -4.12 2.88
C ARG A 39 -2.99 -3.79 3.33
N PHE A 40 -2.16 -3.28 2.41
CA PHE A 40 -0.80 -2.86 2.74
C PHE A 40 -0.76 -1.70 3.73
N LEU A 41 -1.66 -0.72 3.60
CA LEU A 41 -1.66 0.41 4.53
C LEU A 41 -2.06 -0.02 5.94
N GLU A 42 -3.02 -0.93 6.08
CA GLU A 42 -3.51 -1.43 7.38
C GLU A 42 -2.57 -2.42 8.06
N TYR A 43 -2.08 -3.41 7.31
CA TYR A 43 -1.36 -4.55 7.90
C TYR A 43 0.14 -4.56 7.58
N GLY A 44 0.54 -3.85 6.53
CA GLY A 44 1.93 -3.78 6.08
C GLY A 44 2.80 -2.88 6.95
N ARG A 45 4.10 -3.20 6.99
CA ARG A 45 5.11 -2.26 7.46
C ARG A 45 5.35 -1.23 6.37
N VAL A 46 5.74 -0.01 6.76
CA VAL A 46 5.92 1.07 5.79
C VAL A 46 6.96 0.71 4.73
N VAL A 47 8.12 0.18 5.16
CA VAL A 47 9.19 -0.23 4.23
C VAL A 47 8.73 -1.29 3.22
N ASP A 48 7.88 -2.22 3.64
CA ASP A 48 7.37 -3.28 2.76
C ASP A 48 6.35 -2.72 1.76
N THR A 49 5.46 -1.84 2.22
CA THR A 49 4.48 -1.15 1.37
C THR A 49 5.16 -0.31 0.30
N LEU A 50 6.26 0.36 0.63
CA LEU A 50 7.01 1.21 -0.30
C LEU A 50 7.75 0.44 -1.40
N ASN A 51 7.85 -0.90 -1.30
CA ASN A 51 8.34 -1.74 -2.39
C ASN A 51 7.32 -1.90 -3.53
N TYR A 52 6.04 -1.58 -3.28
CA TYR A 52 4.94 -1.77 -4.23
C TYR A 52 4.24 -0.46 -4.62
N PHE A 53 4.20 0.51 -3.71
CA PHE A 53 3.47 1.76 -3.89
C PHE A 53 4.37 2.95 -3.57
N SER A 54 4.41 3.93 -4.46
CA SER A 54 5.08 5.20 -4.19
C SER A 54 4.31 6.05 -3.18
N ILE A 55 5.00 6.96 -2.49
CA ILE A 55 4.37 7.91 -1.58
C ILE A 55 3.32 8.76 -2.31
N ASP A 56 3.55 9.10 -3.58
CA ASP A 56 2.59 9.85 -4.40
C ASP A 56 1.32 9.05 -4.71
N GLU A 57 1.45 7.78 -5.07
CA GLU A 57 0.29 6.89 -5.29
C GLU A 57 -0.54 6.74 -4.01
N ILE A 58 0.14 6.57 -2.87
CA ILE A 58 -0.51 6.49 -1.56
C ILE A 58 -1.23 7.81 -1.27
N SER A 59 -0.56 8.95 -1.45
CA SER A 59 -1.12 10.29 -1.20
C SER A 59 -2.37 10.59 -2.04
N LYS A 60 -2.35 10.21 -3.33
CA LYS A 60 -3.49 10.41 -4.25
C LYS A 60 -4.71 9.56 -3.87
N ASN A 61 -4.50 8.39 -3.28
CA ASN A 61 -5.56 7.42 -3.04
C ASN A 61 -6.00 7.32 -1.57
N ILE A 62 -5.20 7.77 -0.61
CA ILE A 62 -5.47 7.62 0.84
C ILE A 62 -6.82 8.21 1.28
N THR A 63 -7.31 9.24 0.58
CA THR A 63 -8.61 9.86 0.85
C THR A 63 -9.79 9.05 0.35
N LYS A 64 -9.58 8.18 -0.64
CA LYS A 64 -10.58 7.25 -1.18
C LYS A 64 -10.72 5.99 -0.34
N LEU A 65 -9.68 5.65 0.43
CA LEU A 65 -9.63 4.43 1.23
C LEU A 65 -10.27 4.63 2.60
N LYS A 66 -11.12 3.68 3.00
CA LYS A 66 -11.69 3.62 4.35
C LYS A 66 -10.71 2.95 5.31
N LEU A 67 -9.70 3.70 5.73
CA LEU A 67 -8.69 3.22 6.68
C LEU A 67 -9.09 3.50 8.13
N ARG A 68 -8.55 2.72 9.06
CA ARG A 68 -8.65 2.99 10.51
C ARG A 68 -8.03 4.34 10.83
N PRO A 69 -8.56 5.10 11.81
CA PRO A 69 -8.06 6.44 12.14
C PRO A 69 -6.57 6.48 12.46
N TYR A 70 -6.06 5.48 13.19
CA TYR A 70 -4.65 5.36 13.52
C TYR A 70 -3.78 5.14 12.28
N THR A 71 -4.19 4.22 11.42
CA THR A 71 -3.53 3.90 10.14
C THR A 71 -3.48 5.14 9.24
N GLN A 72 -4.60 5.86 9.14
CA GLN A 72 -4.68 7.09 8.36
C GLN A 72 -3.75 8.17 8.91
N LYS A 73 -3.67 8.35 10.23
CA LYS A 73 -2.76 9.31 10.87
C LYS A 73 -1.29 8.95 10.62
N LYS A 74 -0.94 7.66 10.75
CA LYS A 74 0.41 7.13 10.45
C LYS A 74 0.81 7.47 9.02
N TRP A 75 0.00 7.12 8.04
CA TRP A 75 0.33 7.35 6.63
C TRP A 75 0.30 8.82 6.23
N LYS A 76 -0.60 9.63 6.79
CA LYS A 76 -0.53 11.10 6.64
C LYS A 76 0.81 11.65 7.08
N ARG A 77 1.35 11.18 8.22
CA ARG A 77 2.68 11.58 8.70
C ARG A 77 3.79 11.12 7.75
N MET A 78 3.72 9.90 7.23
CA MET A 78 4.70 9.41 6.26
C MET A 78 4.69 10.24 4.97
N ILE A 79 3.50 10.55 4.43
CA ILE A 79 3.37 11.41 3.26
C ILE A 79 3.94 12.81 3.53
N GLU A 80 3.71 13.38 4.71
CA GLU A 80 4.24 14.69 5.08
C GLU A 80 5.78 14.72 5.12
N VAL A 81 6.39 13.69 5.69
CA VAL A 81 7.85 13.60 5.87
C VAL A 81 8.53 13.25 4.55
N TYR A 82 8.06 12.22 3.86
CA TYR A 82 8.74 11.66 2.69
C TYR A 82 8.26 12.30 1.38
N GLY A 83 6.99 12.71 1.27
CA GLY A 83 6.43 13.31 0.05
C GLY A 83 6.97 14.72 -0.25
N LYS A 84 7.61 15.39 0.71
CA LYS A 84 8.30 16.68 0.49
C LYS A 84 9.75 16.52 0.04
N THR A 85 10.31 15.32 0.16
CA THR A 85 11.74 15.07 -0.12
C THR A 85 12.02 14.99 -1.63
N ASP A 86 11.00 14.68 -2.44
CA ASP A 86 11.08 14.61 -3.92
C ASP A 86 10.95 15.96 -4.64
N ARG A 87 10.94 17.09 -3.92
CA ARG A 87 11.18 18.42 -4.54
C ARG A 87 12.67 18.71 -4.56
N LYS A 88 13.41 18.06 -5.46
CA LYS A 88 14.76 18.48 -5.83
C LYS A 88 15.04 18.29 -7.31
#